data_AF-A0A1Q2M4E5-F1
#
_entry.id   AF-A0A1Q2M4E5-F1
#
_cell.length_a   1.000
_cell.length_b   1.000
_cell.length_c   1.000
_cell.angle_alpha   90.00
_cell.angle_beta   90.00
_cell.angle_gamma   90.00
#
_symmetry.space_group_name_H-M   'P 1'
#
loop_
_entity.id
_entity.type
_entity.pdbx_description
1 polymer ?
#
loop_
_entity_poly.entity_id
_entity_poly.type
_entity_poly.pdbx_seq_one_letter_code
_entity_poly.pdbx_strand_id
1 'polypeptide(L)'
;MINLLPVGRVISFVAVAYAAVSCLILWVIYDEATSFFNAITIATSGSIFLNLLLFIIFYMAWEKLWNKYPILNHLLFPNLNGKWEMLIHWEWEGKRGVSHARAVIKQSFLTLGMDVEAEDSDSQTLLAKPKRDSETGRAELYYVFLTTPKNKGSAGAQEPYKGTAILKLSLQDDGQLQGNYFTSRKTVGHYELTRISV
;
A
#
# COMPACT_ATOMS: atom_id res chain seq x y z
N MET A 1 9.08 -7.53 -4.55
CA MET A 1 8.80 -7.60 -3.11
C MET A 1 8.81 -6.18 -2.55
N ILE A 2 7.75 -5.82 -1.80
CA ILE A 2 7.42 -4.45 -1.35
C ILE A 2 8.56 -3.87 -0.49
N ASN A 3 9.00 -2.64 -0.73
CA ASN A 3 9.83 -1.90 0.23
C ASN A 3 9.34 -0.45 0.31
N LEU A 4 8.26 -0.24 1.07
CA LEU A 4 7.96 1.06 1.69
C LEU A 4 9.07 1.46 2.67
N LEU A 5 9.69 0.44 3.27
CA LEU A 5 10.89 0.49 4.07
C LEU A 5 11.81 -0.65 3.60
N PRO A 6 13.14 -0.51 3.65
CA PRO A 6 14.06 -1.61 3.40
C PRO A 6 13.87 -2.69 4.47
N VAL A 7 13.04 -3.70 4.17
CA VAL A 7 12.59 -4.74 5.14
C VAL A 7 13.76 -5.39 5.86
N GLY A 8 14.87 -5.66 5.15
CA GLY A 8 16.09 -6.19 5.76
C GLY A 8 16.64 -5.30 6.88
N ARG A 9 16.66 -3.98 6.71
CA ARG A 9 17.12 -3.04 7.75
C ARG A 9 16.15 -2.98 8.92
N VAL A 10 14.84 -3.07 8.66
CA VAL A 10 13.82 -3.11 9.72
C VAL A 10 13.98 -4.37 10.56
N ILE A 11 14.12 -5.53 9.92
CA ILE A 11 14.35 -6.82 10.60
C ILE A 11 15.64 -6.75 11.43
N SER A 12 16.74 -6.26 10.86
CA SER A 12 18.00 -6.09 11.59
C SER A 12 17.85 -5.17 12.81
N PHE A 13 17.16 -4.02 12.66
CA PHE A 13 16.93 -3.09 13.75
C PHE A 13 16.11 -3.73 14.88
N VAL A 14 15.00 -4.39 14.54
CA VAL A 14 14.15 -5.09 15.52
C VAL A 14 14.91 -6.20 16.23
N ALA A 15 15.71 -6.99 15.49
CA ALA A 15 16.52 -8.06 16.07
C ALA A 15 17.59 -7.55 17.04
N VAL A 16 18.31 -6.48 16.66
CA VAL A 16 19.32 -5.85 17.53
C VAL A 16 18.68 -5.24 18.77
N ALA A 17 17.57 -4.52 18.62
CA ALA A 17 16.83 -3.95 19.75
C ALA A 17 16.34 -5.05 20.70
N TYR A 18 15.79 -6.14 20.17
CA TYR A 18 15.35 -7.28 20.96
C TYR A 18 16.52 -7.91 21.74
N ALA A 19 17.64 -8.19 21.08
CA ALA A 19 18.82 -8.76 21.73
C ALA A 19 19.35 -7.85 22.84
N ALA A 20 19.42 -6.54 22.61
CA ALA A 20 19.85 -5.56 23.61
C ALA A 20 18.93 -5.56 24.84
N VAL A 21 17.60 -5.58 24.62
CA VAL A 21 16.61 -5.63 25.71
C VAL A 21 16.69 -6.95 26.47
N SER A 22 16.82 -8.09 25.78
CA SER A 22 16.99 -9.39 26.44
C SER A 22 18.25 -9.45 27.28
N CYS A 23 19.38 -8.93 26.78
CA CYS A 23 20.63 -8.84 27.55
C CYS A 23 20.47 -7.96 28.79
N LEU A 24 19.77 -6.83 28.68
CA LEU A 24 19.51 -5.94 29.81
C LEU A 24 18.62 -6.60 30.86
N ILE A 25 17.53 -7.26 30.43
CA ILE A 25 16.65 -8.01 31.33
C ILE A 25 17.42 -9.11 32.05
N LEU A 26 18.23 -9.89 31.32
CA LEU A 26 19.06 -10.92 31.93
C LEU A 26 20.05 -10.30 32.91
N TRP A 27 20.73 -9.21 32.57
CA TRP A 27 21.66 -8.54 33.49
C TRP A 27 21.01 -8.10 34.81
N VAL A 28 19.76 -7.65 34.77
CA VAL A 28 19.01 -7.23 35.96
C VAL A 28 18.49 -8.41 36.79
N ILE A 29 18.08 -9.49 36.15
CA ILE A 29 17.43 -10.65 36.79
C ILE A 29 18.45 -11.75 37.15
N TYR A 30 19.68 -11.67 36.64
CA TYR A 30 20.70 -12.69 36.84
C TYR A 30 21.14 -12.77 38.30
N ASP A 31 20.74 -13.86 38.94
CA ASP A 31 21.19 -14.31 40.25
C ASP A 31 21.93 -15.66 40.12
N GLU A 32 22.71 -16.07 41.13
CA GLU A 32 23.40 -17.38 41.14
C GLU A 32 22.43 -18.57 41.00
N ALA A 33 21.15 -18.37 41.34
CA ALA A 33 20.08 -19.35 41.19
C ALA A 33 19.52 -19.47 39.75
N THR A 34 19.95 -18.63 38.80
CA THR A 34 19.38 -18.60 37.45
C THR A 34 19.95 -19.72 36.58
N SER A 35 19.23 -20.84 36.50
CA SER A 35 19.58 -21.95 35.60
C SER A 35 19.50 -21.54 34.13
N PHE A 36 20.33 -22.18 33.28
CA PHE A 36 20.36 -22.00 31.83
C PHE A 36 18.96 -22.13 31.18
N PHE A 37 18.15 -23.08 31.65
CA PHE A 37 16.79 -23.27 31.13
C PHE A 37 15.85 -22.10 31.46
N ASN A 38 16.03 -21.44 32.60
CA ASN A 38 15.23 -20.25 32.96
C ASN A 38 15.56 -19.08 32.04
N ALA A 39 16.85 -18.87 31.72
CA ALA A 39 17.27 -17.84 30.79
C ALA A 39 16.69 -18.07 29.38
N ILE A 40 16.67 -19.32 28.90
CA ILE A 40 16.02 -19.68 27.62
C ILE A 40 14.51 -19.41 27.66
N THR A 41 13.83 -19.77 28.75
CA THR A 41 12.39 -19.53 28.88
C THR A 41 12.07 -18.03 28.86
N ILE A 42 12.86 -17.20 29.54
CA ILE A 42 12.70 -15.73 29.52
C ILE A 42 12.93 -15.19 28.09
N ALA A 43 13.99 -15.61 27.42
CA ALA A 43 14.29 -15.19 26.05
C ALA A 43 13.25 -15.70 25.03
N THR A 44 12.64 -16.86 25.25
CA THR A 44 11.62 -17.39 24.33
C THR A 44 10.26 -16.73 24.56
N SER A 45 9.88 -16.51 25.82
CA SER A 45 8.64 -15.79 26.16
C SER A 45 8.66 -14.34 25.70
N GLY A 46 9.80 -13.64 25.84
CA GLY A 46 9.99 -12.29 25.28
C GLY A 46 9.82 -12.25 23.76
N SER A 47 10.27 -13.28 23.04
CA SER A 47 10.14 -13.36 21.58
C SER A 47 8.69 -13.56 21.16
N ILE A 48 7.95 -14.40 21.88
CA ILE A 48 6.51 -14.59 21.67
C ILE A 48 5.77 -13.26 21.90
N PHE A 49 6.09 -12.56 22.99
CA PHE A 49 5.49 -11.27 23.31
C PHE A 49 5.79 -10.23 22.22
N LEU A 50 7.05 -10.12 21.79
CA LEU A 50 7.44 -9.21 20.71
C LEU A 50 6.70 -9.54 19.41
N ASN A 51 6.61 -10.82 19.03
CA ASN A 51 5.88 -11.22 17.82
C ASN A 51 4.40 -10.83 17.89
N LEU A 52 3.75 -11.05 19.04
CA LEU A 52 2.37 -10.63 19.25
C LEU A 52 2.23 -9.11 19.16
N LEU A 53 3.16 -8.36 19.75
CA LEU A 53 3.18 -6.90 19.68
C LEU A 53 3.34 -6.41 18.23
N LEU A 54 4.29 -6.96 17.48
CA LEU A 54 4.50 -6.61 16.07
C LEU A 54 3.28 -6.96 15.21
N PHE A 55 2.63 -8.10 15.47
CA PHE A 55 1.40 -8.49 14.81
C PHE A 55 0.29 -7.46 15.04
N ILE A 56 0.06 -7.06 16.30
CA ILE A 56 -0.93 -6.03 16.66
C ILE A 56 -0.60 -4.71 15.96
N ILE A 57 0.67 -4.29 15.97
CA ILE A 57 1.10 -3.04 15.36
C ILE A 57 0.86 -3.07 13.85
N PHE A 58 1.43 -4.03 13.13
CA PHE A 58 1.41 -4.05 11.67
C PHE A 58 0.07 -4.47 11.06
N TYR A 59 -0.75 -5.24 11.78
CA TYR A 59 -2.03 -5.71 11.28
C TYR A 59 -3.20 -4.81 11.70
N MET A 60 -3.21 -4.32 12.95
CA MET A 60 -4.37 -3.62 13.52
C MET A 60 -4.14 -2.14 13.81
N ALA A 61 -2.95 -1.76 14.32
CA ALA A 61 -2.73 -0.41 14.84
C ALA A 61 -2.06 0.55 13.85
N TRP A 62 -1.46 0.06 12.76
CA TRP A 62 -0.67 0.88 11.83
C TRP A 62 -1.48 2.03 11.24
N GLU A 63 -2.72 1.79 10.82
CA GLU A 63 -3.58 2.82 10.24
C GLU A 63 -3.92 3.91 11.27
N LYS A 64 -4.25 3.53 12.50
CA LYS A 64 -4.49 4.46 13.60
C LYS A 64 -3.24 5.28 13.92
N LEU A 65 -2.06 4.68 13.81
CA LEU A 65 -0.79 5.35 14.04
C LEU A 65 -0.51 6.41 12.96
N TRP A 66 -0.78 6.10 11.69
CA TRP A 66 -0.66 7.04 10.57
C TRP A 66 -1.63 8.20 10.71
N ASN A 67 -2.88 7.92 11.08
CA ASN A 67 -3.91 8.95 11.26
C ASN A 67 -3.60 9.86 12.47
N LYS A 68 -2.99 9.31 13.54
CA LYS A 68 -2.60 10.09 14.72
C LYS A 68 -1.35 10.94 14.49
N TYR A 69 -0.41 10.46 13.68
CA TYR A 69 0.85 11.15 13.40
C TYR A 69 1.01 11.42 11.89
N PRO A 70 0.41 12.50 11.36
CA PRO A 70 0.45 12.84 9.94
C PRO A 70 1.86 12.96 9.35
N ILE A 71 2.86 13.24 10.19
CA ILE A 71 4.27 13.28 9.77
C ILE A 71 4.74 11.94 9.17
N LEU A 72 4.10 10.82 9.53
CA LEU A 72 4.39 9.51 8.95
C LEU A 72 3.97 9.43 7.47
N ASN A 73 2.93 10.15 7.04
CA ASN A 73 2.57 10.24 5.61
C ASN A 73 3.65 10.96 4.79
N HIS A 74 4.42 11.85 5.43
CA HIS A 74 5.53 12.57 4.81
C HIS A 74 6.88 11.90 5.02
N LEU A 75 7.06 11.02 6.01
CA LEU A 75 8.33 10.31 6.23
C LEU A 75 8.34 8.92 5.56
N LEU A 76 7.18 8.28 5.51
CA LEU A 76 6.95 7.00 4.88
C LEU A 76 5.98 7.18 3.71
N PHE A 77 5.44 6.09 3.19
CA PHE A 77 4.40 6.17 2.17
C PHE A 77 3.05 6.48 2.83
N PRO A 78 2.26 7.40 2.25
CA PRO A 78 1.01 7.84 2.83
C PRO A 78 -0.02 6.72 2.91
N ASN A 79 -0.99 6.88 3.83
CA ASN A 79 -2.16 6.03 3.87
C ASN A 79 -3.14 6.41 2.74
N LEU A 80 -3.27 5.55 1.74
CA LEU A 80 -4.18 5.74 0.60
C LEU A 80 -5.55 5.07 0.80
N ASN A 81 -5.79 4.40 1.93
CA ASN A 81 -7.08 3.76 2.23
C ASN A 81 -8.26 4.71 2.00
N GLY A 82 -9.30 4.20 1.33
CA GLY A 82 -10.56 4.91 1.22
C GLY A 82 -11.22 4.77 -0.14
N LYS A 83 -12.28 5.55 -0.30
CA LYS A 83 -13.04 5.67 -1.55
C LYS A 83 -12.59 6.91 -2.30
N TRP A 84 -12.47 6.78 -3.61
CA TRP A 84 -11.95 7.79 -4.50
C TRP A 84 -12.90 7.96 -5.68
N GLU A 85 -13.20 9.20 -6.02
CA GLU A 85 -13.84 9.58 -7.28
C GLU A 85 -12.75 9.55 -8.35
N MET A 86 -13.01 8.96 -9.52
CA MET A 86 -12.02 8.78 -10.56
C MET A 86 -12.53 9.29 -11.91
N LEU A 87 -11.77 10.20 -12.52
CA LEU A 87 -11.97 10.65 -13.89
C LEU A 87 -10.97 9.92 -14.80
N ILE A 88 -11.48 9.33 -15.87
CA ILE A 88 -10.73 8.58 -16.87
C ILE A 88 -10.75 9.35 -18.18
N HIS A 89 -9.68 10.09 -18.45
CA HIS A 89 -9.47 10.75 -19.73
C HIS A 89 -8.83 9.75 -20.67
N TRP A 90 -9.55 9.32 -21.71
CA TRP A 90 -9.08 8.29 -22.62
C TRP A 90 -8.87 8.84 -24.03
N GLU A 91 -7.88 8.28 -24.72
CA GLU A 91 -7.66 8.47 -26.15
C GLU A 91 -7.49 7.10 -26.82
N TRP A 92 -8.29 6.84 -27.86
CA TRP A 92 -8.26 5.62 -28.63
C TRP A 92 -8.63 5.89 -30.08
N GLU A 93 -7.77 5.50 -31.03
CA GLU A 93 -7.96 5.71 -32.48
C GLU A 93 -8.34 7.16 -32.85
N GLY A 94 -7.69 8.14 -32.20
CA GLY A 94 -7.94 9.57 -32.42
C GLY A 94 -9.24 10.12 -31.79
N LYS A 95 -10.05 9.25 -31.16
CA LYS A 95 -11.19 9.67 -30.34
C LYS A 95 -10.73 9.94 -28.92
N ARG A 96 -11.37 10.93 -28.29
CA ARG A 96 -11.12 11.31 -26.89
C ARG A 96 -12.42 11.37 -26.12
N GLY A 97 -12.36 11.08 -24.83
CA GLY A 97 -13.50 11.22 -23.94
C GLY A 97 -13.10 11.20 -22.48
N VAL A 98 -14.09 11.43 -21.63
CA VAL A 98 -13.97 11.33 -20.17
C VAL A 98 -15.02 10.34 -19.67
N SER A 99 -14.61 9.41 -18.84
CA SER A 99 -15.51 8.48 -18.14
C SER A 99 -15.37 8.66 -16.64
N HIS A 100 -16.49 8.54 -15.92
CA HIS A 100 -16.54 8.61 -14.47
C HIS A 100 -16.51 7.21 -13.87
N ALA A 101 -15.71 7.04 -12.82
CA ALA A 101 -15.56 5.79 -12.11
C ALA A 101 -15.39 6.05 -10.60
N ARG A 102 -15.59 5.00 -9.80
CA ARG A 102 -15.27 4.98 -8.38
C ARG A 102 -14.17 3.98 -8.13
N ALA A 103 -13.15 4.39 -7.39
CA ALA A 103 -12.06 3.52 -6.98
C ALA A 103 -12.10 3.28 -5.47
N VAL A 104 -11.79 2.07 -5.05
CA VAL A 104 -11.60 1.71 -3.64
C VAL A 104 -10.18 1.24 -3.46
N ILE A 105 -9.38 2.01 -2.71
CA ILE A 105 -8.02 1.63 -2.37
C ILE A 105 -8.04 0.94 -1.01
N LYS A 106 -7.51 -0.29 -0.96
CA LYS A 106 -7.25 -1.05 0.26
C LYS A 106 -5.75 -1.24 0.40
N GLN A 107 -5.22 -0.72 1.49
CA GLN A 107 -3.83 -0.76 1.88
C GLN A 107 -3.74 -1.45 3.24
N SER A 108 -2.78 -2.36 3.35
CA SER A 108 -2.23 -2.82 4.61
C SER A 108 -0.78 -2.34 4.72
N PHE A 109 -0.09 -2.69 5.79
CA PHE A 109 1.34 -2.40 5.90
C PHE A 109 2.18 -3.06 4.80
N LEU A 110 1.73 -4.18 4.23
CA LEU A 110 2.49 -5.00 3.28
C LEU A 110 1.90 -5.00 1.87
N THR A 111 0.59 -4.82 1.74
CA THR A 111 -0.13 -4.97 0.48
C THR A 111 -0.91 -3.71 0.15
N LEU A 112 -1.10 -3.46 -1.14
CA LEU A 112 -1.96 -2.41 -1.64
C LEU A 112 -2.74 -2.97 -2.83
N GLY A 113 -4.01 -2.63 -2.91
CA GLY A 113 -4.88 -2.94 -4.03
C GLY A 113 -5.82 -1.77 -4.29
N MET A 114 -6.25 -1.64 -5.53
CA MET A 114 -7.24 -0.69 -6.00
C MET A 114 -8.21 -1.41 -6.94
N ASP A 115 -9.48 -1.45 -6.55
CA ASP A 115 -10.56 -1.89 -7.43
C ASP A 115 -11.26 -0.67 -8.00
N VAL A 116 -11.60 -0.71 -9.28
CA VAL A 116 -12.24 0.41 -9.99
C VAL A 116 -13.55 -0.08 -10.59
N GLU A 117 -14.64 0.64 -10.30
CA GLU A 117 -15.95 0.42 -10.86
C GLU A 117 -16.33 1.62 -11.74
N ALA A 118 -16.45 1.40 -13.05
CA ALA A 118 -16.97 2.36 -14.01
C ALA A 118 -18.36 1.91 -14.50
N GLU A 119 -19.05 2.79 -15.24
CA GLU A 119 -20.36 2.46 -15.80
C GLU A 119 -20.30 1.22 -16.72
N ASP A 120 -19.26 1.15 -17.56
CA ASP A 120 -19.10 0.16 -18.62
C ASP A 120 -18.04 -0.92 -18.34
N SER A 121 -17.38 -0.89 -17.19
CA SER A 121 -16.35 -1.89 -16.85
C SER A 121 -16.04 -1.94 -15.38
N ASP A 122 -15.51 -3.09 -14.93
CA ASP A 122 -14.85 -3.23 -13.63
C ASP A 122 -13.37 -3.53 -13.85
N SER A 123 -12.50 -3.02 -12.97
CA SER A 123 -11.08 -3.35 -12.98
C SER A 123 -10.63 -3.89 -11.63
N GLN A 124 -9.86 -4.97 -11.69
CA GLN A 124 -9.24 -5.61 -10.53
C GLN A 124 -7.72 -5.42 -10.56
N THR A 125 -7.13 -5.34 -9.36
CA THR A 125 -5.67 -5.23 -9.22
C THR A 125 -4.97 -6.52 -9.64
N LEU A 126 -3.98 -6.41 -10.52
CA LEU A 126 -2.97 -7.45 -10.76
C LEU A 126 -1.68 -7.19 -9.98
N LEU A 127 -1.28 -5.92 -9.88
CA LEU A 127 -0.14 -5.47 -9.10
C LEU A 127 -0.37 -4.02 -8.67
N ALA A 128 -0.13 -3.71 -7.41
CA ALA A 128 -0.04 -2.33 -6.95
C ALA A 128 1.25 -2.19 -6.13
N LYS A 129 2.19 -1.40 -6.65
CA LYS A 129 3.50 -1.20 -6.03
C LYS A 129 3.65 0.26 -5.61
N PRO A 130 3.56 0.56 -4.30
CA PRO A 130 3.91 1.87 -3.81
C PRO A 130 5.43 2.07 -3.91
N LYS A 131 5.83 3.25 -4.34
CA LYS A 131 7.22 3.69 -4.46
C LYS A 131 7.31 5.12 -3.96
N ARG A 132 8.44 5.44 -3.33
CA ARG A 132 8.81 6.83 -3.08
C ARG A 132 9.95 7.20 -4.02
N ASP A 133 9.79 8.30 -4.73
CA ASP A 133 10.84 8.80 -5.58
C ASP A 133 12.07 9.19 -4.73
N SER A 134 13.25 8.69 -5.10
CA SER A 134 14.46 8.83 -4.28
C SER A 134 15.05 10.24 -4.31
N GLU A 135 14.72 11.02 -5.35
CA GLU A 135 15.26 12.36 -5.54
C GLU A 135 14.32 13.41 -4.94
N THR A 136 13.01 13.25 -5.16
CA THR A 136 11.98 14.24 -4.77
C THR A 136 11.19 13.85 -3.54
N GLY A 137 11.25 12.58 -3.11
CA GLY A 137 10.42 12.07 -2.02
C GLY A 137 8.93 11.96 -2.39
N ARG A 138 8.54 12.16 -3.66
CA ARG A 138 7.14 12.07 -4.10
C ARG A 138 6.64 10.64 -4.03
N ALA A 139 5.43 10.45 -3.50
CA ALA A 139 4.78 9.14 -3.48
C ALA A 139 4.19 8.81 -4.86
N GLU A 140 4.55 7.63 -5.38
CA GLU A 140 4.10 7.09 -6.65
C GLU A 140 3.49 5.70 -6.46
N LEU A 141 2.44 5.39 -7.19
CA LEU A 141 1.80 4.08 -7.23
C LEU A 141 1.86 3.52 -8.65
N TYR A 142 2.63 2.46 -8.81
CA TYR A 142 2.66 1.67 -10.05
C TYR A 142 1.55 0.63 -9.98
N TYR A 143 0.56 0.77 -10.86
CA TYR A 143 -0.67 0.01 -10.81
C TYR A 143 -0.85 -0.77 -12.12
N VAL A 144 -0.97 -2.09 -12.03
CA VAL A 144 -1.30 -2.98 -13.14
C VAL A 144 -2.64 -3.62 -12.84
N PHE A 145 -3.53 -3.63 -13.83
CA PHE A 145 -4.92 -4.03 -13.66
C PHE A 145 -5.43 -4.89 -14.81
N LEU A 146 -6.48 -5.66 -14.52
CA LEU A 146 -7.30 -6.34 -15.51
C LEU A 146 -8.66 -5.65 -15.53
N THR A 147 -9.06 -5.15 -16.70
CA THR A 147 -10.38 -4.58 -16.94
C THR A 147 -11.29 -5.61 -17.59
N THR A 148 -12.47 -5.79 -17.02
CA THR A 148 -13.56 -6.62 -17.52
C THR A 148 -14.71 -5.70 -17.94
N PRO A 149 -14.97 -5.54 -19.24
CA PRO A 149 -16.09 -4.75 -19.73
C PRO A 149 -17.45 -5.33 -19.28
N LYS A 150 -18.40 -4.46 -18.98
CA LYS A 150 -19.79 -4.80 -18.70
C LYS A 150 -20.54 -4.89 -20.04
N ASN A 151 -21.27 -5.99 -20.25
CA ASN A 151 -22.05 -6.21 -21.47
C ASN A 151 -23.38 -5.41 -21.44
N LYS A 152 -23.32 -4.09 -21.27
CA LYS A 152 -24.49 -3.21 -21.16
C LYS A 152 -25.00 -2.66 -22.49
N GLY A 153 -24.26 -2.85 -23.58
CA GLY A 153 -24.60 -2.34 -24.92
C GLY A 153 -24.82 -3.43 -25.97
N SER A 154 -25.41 -3.02 -27.10
CA SER A 154 -25.64 -3.85 -28.30
C SER A 154 -24.39 -4.13 -29.14
N ALA A 155 -23.21 -3.64 -28.70
CA ALA A 155 -21.95 -3.70 -29.44
C ALA A 155 -21.15 -5.01 -29.29
N GLY A 156 -21.77 -6.07 -28.77
CA GLY A 156 -21.13 -7.38 -28.57
C GLY A 156 -20.24 -7.45 -27.33
N ALA A 157 -19.97 -8.67 -26.88
CA ALA A 157 -19.12 -8.93 -25.72
C ALA A 157 -17.68 -8.48 -26.01
N GLN A 158 -17.11 -7.68 -25.11
CA GLN A 158 -15.74 -7.22 -25.22
C GLN A 158 -14.81 -8.07 -24.34
N GLU A 159 -13.70 -8.54 -24.92
CA GLU A 159 -12.71 -9.35 -24.19
C GLU A 159 -12.01 -8.58 -23.06
N PRO A 160 -11.76 -9.19 -21.89
CA PRO A 160 -10.96 -8.57 -20.85
C PRO A 160 -9.58 -8.13 -21.34
N TYR A 161 -9.08 -7.00 -20.84
CA TYR A 161 -7.79 -6.44 -21.25
C TYR A 161 -6.99 -5.93 -20.06
N LYS A 162 -5.67 -5.87 -20.22
CA LYS A 162 -4.75 -5.44 -19.17
C LYS A 162 -4.36 -3.98 -19.35
N GLY A 163 -4.08 -3.30 -18.26
CA GLY A 163 -3.53 -1.96 -18.29
C GLY A 163 -2.51 -1.72 -17.19
N THR A 164 -1.78 -0.62 -17.35
CA THR A 164 -0.82 -0.12 -16.36
C THR A 164 -0.99 1.38 -16.21
N ALA A 165 -0.80 1.89 -14.99
CA ALA A 165 -0.80 3.30 -14.66
C ALA A 165 0.34 3.62 -13.70
N ILE A 166 0.88 4.83 -13.82
CA ILE A 166 1.82 5.39 -12.83
C ILE A 166 1.15 6.61 -12.22
N LEU A 167 0.55 6.42 -11.04
CA LEU A 167 -0.15 7.45 -10.30
C LEU A 167 0.82 8.15 -9.36
N LYS A 168 0.69 9.46 -9.23
CA LYS A 168 1.52 10.29 -8.35
C LYS A 168 0.62 11.07 -7.42
N LEU A 169 0.98 11.12 -6.15
CA LEU A 169 0.29 11.97 -5.18
C LEU A 169 0.49 13.44 -5.58
N SER A 170 -0.52 14.28 -5.41
CA SER A 170 -0.39 15.72 -5.62
C SER A 170 0.67 16.32 -4.67
N LEU A 171 1.30 17.40 -5.10
CA LEU A 171 2.29 18.13 -4.30
C LEU A 171 1.63 19.00 -3.22
N GLN A 172 0.35 19.32 -3.39
CA GLN A 172 -0.40 20.25 -2.54
C GLN A 172 -1.38 19.55 -1.61
N ASP A 173 -1.83 18.34 -1.97
CA ASP A 173 -2.95 17.64 -1.34
C ASP A 173 -2.69 16.11 -1.33
N ASP A 174 -2.80 15.46 -0.18
CA ASP A 174 -2.70 14.00 -0.04
C ASP A 174 -4.01 13.25 -0.39
N GLY A 175 -5.06 14.02 -0.69
CA GLY A 175 -6.34 13.58 -1.22
C GLY A 175 -6.41 13.44 -2.74
N GLN A 176 -5.31 13.65 -3.48
CA GLN A 176 -5.30 13.60 -4.94
C GLN A 176 -4.21 12.69 -5.51
N LEU A 177 -4.59 11.81 -6.43
CA LEU A 177 -3.69 10.96 -7.21
C LEU A 177 -3.95 11.20 -8.70
N GLN A 178 -2.89 11.37 -9.48
CA GLN A 178 -3.03 11.55 -10.93
C GLN A 178 -1.91 10.87 -11.70
N GLY A 179 -2.16 10.47 -12.93
CA GLY A 179 -1.13 9.80 -13.70
C GLY A 179 -1.60 9.25 -15.04
N ASN A 180 -0.63 8.93 -15.88
CA ASN A 180 -0.92 8.37 -17.20
C ASN A 180 -1.11 6.86 -17.11
N TYR A 181 -1.96 6.33 -18.00
CA TYR A 181 -2.19 4.91 -18.15
C TYR A 181 -2.10 4.46 -19.61
N PHE A 182 -1.87 3.16 -19.78
CA PHE A 182 -1.76 2.47 -21.06
C PHE A 182 -2.42 1.11 -20.97
N THR A 183 -3.07 0.65 -22.05
CA THR A 183 -3.73 -0.66 -22.09
C THR A 183 -3.17 -1.56 -23.18
N SER A 184 -3.39 -2.87 -23.06
CA SER A 184 -3.07 -3.86 -24.10
C SER A 184 -3.89 -3.67 -25.39
N ARG A 185 -4.89 -2.80 -25.37
CA ARG A 185 -5.69 -2.38 -26.53
C ARG A 185 -5.16 -1.09 -27.18
N LYS A 186 -3.97 -0.63 -26.80
CA LYS A 186 -3.36 0.62 -27.27
C LYS A 186 -4.18 1.88 -26.93
N THR A 187 -5.03 1.80 -25.91
CA THR A 187 -5.63 2.99 -25.31
C THR A 187 -4.59 3.65 -24.43
N VAL A 188 -4.50 4.97 -24.52
CA VAL A 188 -3.67 5.80 -23.63
C VAL A 188 -4.55 6.83 -22.96
N GLY A 189 -4.11 7.37 -21.83
CA GLY A 189 -4.90 8.38 -21.17
C GLY A 189 -4.32 8.85 -19.84
N HIS A 190 -5.15 9.60 -19.12
CA HIS A 190 -4.85 10.19 -17.84
C HIS A 190 -5.94 9.84 -16.83
N TYR A 191 -5.53 9.47 -15.63
CA TYR A 191 -6.39 9.27 -14.49
C TYR A 191 -6.24 10.44 -13.52
N GLU A 192 -7.37 10.92 -13.01
CA GLU A 192 -7.44 11.85 -11.88
C GLU A 192 -8.32 11.22 -10.81
N LEU A 193 -7.80 11.09 -9.59
CA LEU A 193 -8.52 10.52 -8.47
C LEU A 193 -8.56 11.53 -7.33
N THR A 194 -9.75 11.74 -6.76
CA THR A 194 -9.98 12.61 -5.61
C THR A 194 -10.62 11.81 -4.48
N ARG A 195 -10.06 11.87 -3.27
CA ARG A 195 -10.59 11.12 -2.11
C ARG A 195 -11.95 11.68 -1.68
N ILE A 196 -12.95 10.80 -1.51
CA ILE A 196 -14.34 11.19 -1.18
C ILE A 196 -14.54 11.28 0.34
N SER A 197 -13.87 10.43 1.12
CA SER A 197 -14.03 10.36 2.58
C SER A 197 -12.75 9.86 3.24
N VAL A 198 -12.39 10.49 4.37
CA VAL A 198 -11.38 10.02 5.34
C VAL A 198 -12.03 9.11 6.37
#